data_AF-S4RCZ2-F1
#
_entry.id   AF-S4RCZ2-F1
#
_cell.length_a   1.000
_cell.length_b   1.000
_cell.length_c   1.000
_cell.angle_alpha   90.00
_cell.angle_beta   90.00
_cell.angle_gamma   90.00
#
_symmetry.space_group_name_H-M   'P 1'
#
loop_
_entity.id
_entity.type
_entity.pdbx_description
1 polymer ?
#
loop_
_entity_poly.entity_id
_entity_poly.type
_entity_poly.pdbx_seq_one_letter_code
_entity_poly.pdbx_strand_id
1 'polypeptide(L)'
;MPLFSPTNPFDGDVERATSESNSTEDWSLITDICNQVEASPNGSKDCLMAIMKRVQHKVPLVAMHSLTLLEACVSSCGKPFQVQICSKEFADEVTKVLEKAHPKVCDRLKAMLVEWWEKFKNDSQMCLLFFIIKNLKDKEIEFPALGSKEMEAAKAGFGSPAKEPSKGVVRSKEEDDLAKAIELSIKEQKQYPSLSGVGGSSSTTSSVGPSLRKVRALYDFEAAEDNELTFRAGEILTVLDDSDANWWKGETESGLGLFPSNFVTADLTAEPESAKAMTCRIQYSRDEPEEVPTAEPDPEPLAINEERMDQVLHMLQSLDPKDDRPESAELLRLEESCHQMGPLIDQKLEEIDRKHSELSEMNTNLGDAISLYNRLMKETPFYSPYSKVHTEHQY
;
A
#
# COMPACT_ATOMS: atom_id res chain seq x y z
N MET A 1 19.69 -18.98 -38.94
CA MET A 1 18.33 -18.47 -38.64
C MET A 1 18.37 -17.91 -37.24
N PRO A 2 17.91 -16.68 -36.97
CA PRO A 2 17.93 -16.15 -35.61
C PRO A 2 16.92 -16.95 -34.79
N LEU A 3 17.36 -17.46 -33.65
CA LEU A 3 16.50 -18.07 -32.63
C LEU A 3 15.72 -16.93 -31.97
N PHE A 4 14.57 -16.57 -32.54
CA PHE A 4 13.68 -15.60 -31.92
C PHE A 4 13.08 -16.25 -30.67
N SER A 5 13.41 -15.68 -29.51
CA SER A 5 12.69 -15.87 -28.25
C SER A 5 11.19 -15.69 -28.48
N PRO A 6 10.30 -16.35 -27.72
CA PRO A 6 8.86 -16.13 -27.85
C PRO A 6 8.57 -14.63 -27.69
N THR A 7 8.07 -14.01 -28.76
CA THR A 7 7.67 -12.61 -28.78
C THR A 7 6.56 -12.43 -27.76
N ASN A 8 6.73 -11.46 -26.86
CA ASN A 8 5.73 -11.14 -25.85
C ASN A 8 4.39 -10.80 -26.54
N PRO A 9 3.27 -11.43 -26.16
CA PRO A 9 1.99 -11.24 -26.83
C PRO A 9 1.48 -9.79 -26.76
N PHE A 10 1.95 -8.98 -25.81
CA PHE A 10 1.55 -7.59 -25.66
C PHE A 10 2.43 -6.59 -26.41
N ASP A 11 3.59 -7.00 -26.95
CA ASP A 11 4.56 -6.06 -27.58
C ASP A 11 3.90 -5.27 -28.72
N GLY A 12 3.08 -5.92 -29.56
CA GLY A 12 2.43 -5.27 -30.70
C GLY A 12 1.36 -4.24 -30.30
N ASP A 13 0.53 -4.58 -29.31
CA ASP A 13 -0.57 -3.71 -28.88
C ASP A 13 -0.04 -2.52 -28.06
N VAL A 14 0.95 -2.78 -27.19
CA VAL A 14 1.64 -1.74 -26.43
C VAL A 14 2.39 -0.79 -27.37
N GLU A 15 3.03 -1.29 -28.44
CA GLU A 15 3.69 -0.43 -29.43
C GLU A 15 2.69 0.47 -30.16
N ARG A 16 1.51 -0.04 -30.53
CA ARG A 16 0.44 0.76 -31.15
C ARG A 16 -0.11 1.81 -30.20
N ALA A 17 -0.35 1.47 -28.94
CA ALA A 17 -0.85 2.40 -27.92
C ALA A 17 0.17 3.50 -27.58
N THR A 18 1.47 3.18 -27.65
CA THR A 18 2.58 4.06 -27.28
C THR A 18 3.35 4.60 -28.49
N SER A 19 2.73 4.61 -29.67
CA SER A 19 3.38 5.07 -30.90
C SER A 19 3.63 6.58 -30.85
N GLU A 20 4.74 7.03 -31.44
CA GLU A 20 5.05 8.47 -31.58
C GLU A 20 4.11 9.21 -32.53
N SER A 21 3.40 8.47 -33.39
CA SER A 21 2.38 9.01 -34.30
C SER A 21 1.11 9.45 -33.59
N ASN A 22 0.92 9.04 -32.33
CA ASN A 22 -0.29 9.31 -31.59
C ASN A 22 -0.23 10.74 -31.03
N SER A 23 -1.18 11.58 -31.44
CA SER A 23 -1.28 12.94 -30.92
C SER A 23 -1.98 13.02 -29.56
N THR A 24 -2.75 11.99 -29.20
CA THR A 24 -3.53 11.86 -27.95
C THR A 24 -3.56 10.40 -27.52
N GLU A 25 -3.90 10.14 -26.26
CA GLU A 25 -4.05 8.79 -25.72
C GLU A 25 -5.24 8.07 -26.37
N ASP A 26 -4.98 6.90 -26.98
CA ASP A 26 -6.04 6.02 -27.49
C ASP A 26 -6.59 5.17 -26.35
N TRP A 27 -7.53 5.75 -25.59
CA TRP A 27 -8.16 5.08 -24.45
C TRP A 27 -8.89 3.80 -24.83
N SER A 28 -9.40 3.68 -26.07
CA SER A 28 -10.03 2.44 -26.53
C SER A 28 -9.00 1.31 -26.53
N LEU A 29 -7.83 1.56 -27.12
CA LEU A 29 -6.76 0.55 -27.17
C LEU A 29 -6.16 0.28 -25.79
N ILE A 30 -6.03 1.30 -24.92
CA ILE A 30 -5.57 1.14 -23.53
C ILE A 30 -6.52 0.22 -22.75
N THR A 31 -7.82 0.43 -22.85
CA THR A 31 -8.82 -0.42 -22.19
C THR A 31 -8.81 -1.84 -22.75
N ASP A 32 -8.68 -2.01 -24.07
CA ASP A 32 -8.57 -3.33 -24.69
C ASP A 32 -7.34 -4.11 -24.17
N ILE A 33 -6.19 -3.43 -24.00
CA ILE A 33 -4.99 -4.04 -23.41
C ILE A 33 -5.25 -4.47 -21.96
N CYS A 34 -5.92 -3.64 -21.14
CA CYS A 34 -6.26 -4.00 -19.77
C CYS A 34 -7.17 -5.24 -19.70
N ASN A 35 -8.19 -5.30 -20.56
CA ASN A 35 -9.07 -6.46 -20.65
C ASN A 35 -8.31 -7.74 -21.05
N GLN A 36 -7.34 -7.61 -21.97
CA GLN A 36 -6.50 -8.73 -22.40
C GLN A 36 -5.54 -9.20 -21.30
N VAL A 37 -5.08 -8.28 -20.45
CA VAL A 37 -4.26 -8.58 -19.26
C VAL A 37 -5.05 -9.41 -18.27
N GLU A 38 -6.30 -9.04 -17.98
CA GLU A 38 -7.19 -9.76 -17.07
C GLU A 38 -7.58 -11.14 -17.60
N ALA A 39 -7.78 -11.27 -18.91
CA ALA A 39 -8.13 -12.53 -19.54
C ALA A 39 -6.97 -13.55 -19.62
N SER A 40 -5.72 -13.09 -19.46
CA SER A 40 -4.53 -13.90 -19.69
C SER A 40 -3.88 -14.32 -18.35
N PRO A 41 -3.53 -15.61 -18.15
CA PRO A 41 -3.00 -16.09 -16.87
C PRO A 41 -1.63 -15.50 -16.49
N ASN A 42 -0.81 -15.12 -17.47
CA ASN A 42 0.47 -14.40 -17.26
C ASN A 42 0.40 -12.94 -17.76
N GLY A 43 -0.81 -12.43 -18.02
CA GLY A 43 -1.03 -11.15 -18.67
C GLY A 43 -0.37 -9.99 -17.93
N SER A 44 -0.47 -9.97 -16.60
CA SER A 44 0.07 -8.87 -15.80
C SER A 44 1.58 -8.74 -15.90
N LYS A 45 2.30 -9.87 -15.88
CA LYS A 45 3.76 -9.89 -15.97
C LYS A 45 4.23 -9.54 -17.38
N ASP A 46 3.66 -10.18 -18.39
CA ASP A 46 4.04 -9.98 -19.78
C ASP A 46 3.74 -8.53 -20.21
N CYS A 47 2.57 -8.00 -19.86
CA CYS A 47 2.21 -6.62 -20.16
C CYS A 47 3.12 -5.62 -19.43
N LEU A 48 3.41 -5.81 -18.13
CA LEU A 48 4.33 -4.94 -17.40
C LEU A 48 5.71 -4.89 -18.05
N MET A 49 6.26 -6.04 -18.47
CA MET A 49 7.55 -6.09 -19.17
C MET A 49 7.51 -5.36 -20.51
N ALA A 50 6.44 -5.50 -21.29
CA ALA A 50 6.28 -4.79 -22.56
C ALA A 50 6.19 -3.27 -22.35
N ILE A 51 5.44 -2.82 -21.33
CA ILE A 51 5.31 -1.41 -20.98
C ILE A 51 6.65 -0.83 -20.53
N MET A 52 7.34 -1.46 -19.58
CA MET A 52 8.60 -0.91 -19.05
C MET A 52 9.72 -0.83 -20.10
N LYS A 53 9.75 -1.77 -21.05
CA LYS A 53 10.62 -1.71 -22.23
C LYS A 53 10.36 -0.45 -23.06
N ARG A 54 9.10 0.01 -23.16
CA ARG A 54 8.71 1.24 -23.88
C ARG A 54 8.90 2.50 -23.04
N VAL A 55 8.80 2.43 -21.72
CA VAL A 55 9.14 3.55 -20.81
C VAL A 55 10.62 3.95 -20.97
N GLN A 56 11.51 2.99 -21.23
CA GLN A 56 12.93 3.25 -21.50
C GLN A 56 13.23 3.75 -22.93
N HIS A 57 12.21 4.03 -23.74
CA HIS A 57 12.41 4.49 -25.11
C HIS A 57 13.06 5.89 -25.16
N LYS A 58 13.90 6.13 -26.17
CA LYS A 58 14.65 7.40 -26.31
C LYS A 58 13.75 8.61 -26.56
N VAL A 59 12.57 8.38 -27.14
CA VAL A 59 11.59 9.43 -27.43
C VAL A 59 10.73 9.65 -26.18
N PRO A 60 10.77 10.84 -25.55
CA PRO A 60 10.04 11.09 -24.30
C PRO A 60 8.52 10.96 -24.43
N LEU A 61 7.96 11.29 -25.60
CA LEU A 61 6.51 11.15 -25.85
C LEU A 61 6.05 9.69 -25.74
N VAL A 62 6.80 8.77 -26.35
CA VAL A 62 6.55 7.32 -26.27
C VAL A 62 6.61 6.84 -24.82
N ALA A 63 7.61 7.30 -24.06
CA ALA A 63 7.74 6.95 -22.65
C ALA A 63 6.57 7.49 -21.80
N MET A 64 6.10 8.71 -22.07
CA MET A 64 4.93 9.29 -21.39
C MET A 64 3.65 8.51 -21.67
N HIS A 65 3.36 8.16 -22.93
CA HIS A 65 2.21 7.31 -23.26
C HIS A 65 2.31 5.92 -22.60
N SER A 66 3.53 5.38 -22.50
CA SER A 66 3.78 4.11 -21.80
C SER A 66 3.47 4.21 -20.31
N LEU A 67 3.81 5.34 -19.66
CA LEU A 67 3.47 5.59 -18.26
C LEU A 67 1.96 5.76 -18.07
N THR A 68 1.26 6.43 -18.99
CA THR A 68 -0.22 6.52 -18.92
C THR A 68 -0.86 5.15 -19.04
N LEU A 69 -0.37 4.29 -19.95
CA LEU A 69 -0.82 2.91 -20.06
C LEU A 69 -0.52 2.11 -18.78
N LEU A 70 0.67 2.28 -18.19
CA LEU A 70 1.02 1.65 -16.91
C LEU A 70 0.03 2.02 -15.80
N GLU A 71 -0.32 3.30 -15.69
CA GLU A 71 -1.28 3.82 -14.71
C GLU A 71 -2.66 3.20 -14.90
N ALA A 72 -3.13 3.14 -16.15
CA ALA A 72 -4.40 2.51 -16.50
C ALA A 72 -4.42 1.02 -16.12
N CYS A 73 -3.33 0.29 -16.38
CA CYS A 73 -3.22 -1.12 -16.01
C CYS A 73 -3.20 -1.34 -14.48
N VAL A 74 -2.54 -0.48 -13.71
CA VAL A 74 -2.55 -0.55 -12.23
C VAL A 74 -3.95 -0.28 -11.66
N SER A 75 -4.69 0.64 -12.27
CA SER A 75 -6.04 0.99 -11.82
C SER A 75 -7.12 -0.01 -12.25
N SER A 76 -6.95 -0.65 -13.42
CA SER A 76 -8.02 -1.47 -14.02
C SER A 76 -7.83 -2.96 -13.74
N CYS A 77 -6.59 -3.49 -13.88
CA CYS A 77 -6.32 -4.93 -13.85
C CYS A 77 -6.33 -5.56 -12.43
N GLY A 78 -6.63 -4.78 -11.40
CA GLY A 78 -6.76 -5.23 -10.01
C GLY A 78 -5.50 -5.83 -9.38
N LYS A 79 -5.71 -6.65 -8.35
CA LYS A 79 -4.67 -7.21 -7.47
C LYS A 79 -3.54 -7.99 -8.19
N PRO A 80 -3.81 -8.83 -9.20
CA PRO A 80 -2.77 -9.57 -9.91
C PRO A 80 -1.71 -8.66 -10.54
N PHE A 81 -2.12 -7.49 -11.05
CA PHE A 81 -1.21 -6.50 -11.61
C PHE A 81 -0.50 -5.68 -10.53
N GLN A 82 -1.21 -5.32 -9.46
CA GLN A 82 -0.64 -4.58 -8.32
C GLN A 82 0.50 -5.36 -7.63
N VAL A 83 0.42 -6.69 -7.56
CA VAL A 83 1.53 -7.53 -7.06
C VAL A 83 2.76 -7.42 -7.97
N GLN A 84 2.59 -7.25 -9.28
CA GLN A 84 3.73 -7.13 -10.22
C GLN A 84 4.49 -5.81 -10.04
N ILE A 85 3.81 -4.71 -9.71
CA ILE A 85 4.49 -3.44 -9.37
C ILE A 85 5.16 -3.52 -7.98
N CYS A 86 4.74 -4.46 -7.14
CA CYS A 86 5.38 -4.80 -5.87
C CYS A 86 6.38 -5.96 -6.02
N SER A 87 7.17 -5.95 -7.10
CA SER A 87 8.19 -6.96 -7.38
C SER A 87 9.60 -6.37 -7.41
N LYS A 88 10.61 -7.23 -7.21
CA LYS A 88 12.02 -6.84 -7.34
C LYS A 88 12.37 -6.48 -8.78
N GLU A 89 11.78 -7.19 -9.73
CA GLU A 89 11.96 -6.97 -11.16
C GLU A 89 11.50 -5.56 -11.55
N PHE A 90 10.37 -5.11 -11.01
CA PHE A 90 9.89 -3.74 -11.20
C PHE A 90 10.83 -2.71 -10.55
N ALA A 91 11.31 -2.97 -9.33
CA ALA A 91 12.26 -2.09 -8.64
C ALA A 91 13.56 -1.85 -9.44
N ASP A 92 14.13 -2.92 -9.99
CA ASP A 92 15.33 -2.85 -10.82
C ASP A 92 15.07 -2.03 -12.09
N GLU A 93 13.87 -2.16 -12.66
CA GLU A 93 13.47 -1.46 -13.87
C GLU A 93 13.19 0.03 -13.63
N VAL A 94 12.53 0.38 -12.53
CA VAL A 94 12.37 1.77 -12.06
C VAL A 94 13.73 2.44 -11.88
N THR A 95 14.68 1.73 -11.25
CA THR A 95 16.05 2.26 -11.07
C THR A 95 16.70 2.58 -12.41
N LYS A 96 16.62 1.68 -13.41
CA LYS A 96 17.16 1.92 -14.76
C LYS A 96 16.50 3.11 -15.46
N VAL A 97 15.18 3.25 -15.32
CA VAL A 97 14.44 4.39 -15.90
C VAL A 97 14.92 5.69 -15.27
N LEU A 98 15.04 5.75 -13.94
CA LEU A 98 15.48 6.96 -13.25
C LEU A 98 16.92 7.38 -13.57
N GLU A 99 17.80 6.42 -13.90
CA GLU A 99 19.19 6.71 -14.29
C GLU A 99 19.33 7.23 -15.73
N LYS A 100 18.47 6.80 -16.66
CA LYS A 100 18.71 6.97 -18.11
C LYS A 100 17.61 7.71 -18.86
N ALA A 101 16.41 7.83 -18.30
CA ALA A 101 15.28 8.43 -18.99
C ALA A 101 15.28 9.96 -18.90
N HIS A 102 14.38 10.58 -19.66
CA HIS A 102 14.20 12.03 -19.69
C HIS A 102 13.63 12.54 -18.35
N PRO A 103 14.07 13.70 -17.81
CA PRO A 103 13.65 14.20 -16.49
C PRO A 103 12.14 14.22 -16.25
N LYS A 104 11.35 14.71 -17.23
CA LYS A 104 9.88 14.70 -17.13
C LYS A 104 9.26 13.30 -16.95
N VAL A 105 9.86 12.29 -17.56
CA VAL A 105 9.41 10.89 -17.44
C VAL A 105 9.75 10.38 -16.05
N CYS A 106 10.94 10.70 -15.54
CA CYS A 106 11.36 10.38 -14.19
C CYS A 106 10.43 11.04 -13.15
N ASP A 107 10.12 12.32 -13.29
CA ASP A 107 9.23 13.04 -12.37
C ASP A 107 7.82 12.45 -12.35
N ARG A 108 7.28 12.11 -13.54
CA ARG A 108 5.98 11.43 -13.64
C ARG A 108 6.01 10.06 -12.96
N LEU A 109 7.05 9.25 -13.21
CA LEU A 109 7.18 7.94 -12.59
C LEU A 109 7.30 8.02 -11.07
N LYS A 110 8.07 8.97 -10.54
CA LYS A 110 8.16 9.22 -9.09
C LYS A 110 6.81 9.58 -8.49
N ALA A 111 6.06 10.48 -9.14
CA ALA A 111 4.73 10.86 -8.68
C ALA A 111 3.78 9.65 -8.63
N MET A 112 3.81 8.80 -9.67
CA MET A 112 2.99 7.58 -9.72
C MET A 112 3.32 6.60 -8.59
N LEU A 113 4.61 6.35 -8.32
CA LEU A 113 5.03 5.46 -7.23
C LEU A 113 4.51 5.94 -5.87
N VAL A 114 4.58 7.24 -5.64
CA VAL A 114 4.13 7.89 -4.41
C VAL A 114 2.61 7.83 -4.27
N GLU A 115 1.86 8.07 -5.36
CA GLU A 115 0.41 7.94 -5.38
C GLU A 115 -0.04 6.49 -5.12
N TRP A 116 0.63 5.52 -5.73
CA TRP A 116 0.33 4.10 -5.52
C TRP A 116 0.63 3.66 -4.11
N TRP A 117 1.71 4.13 -3.49
CA TRP A 117 2.00 3.82 -2.10
C TRP A 117 0.88 4.30 -1.16
N GLU A 118 0.37 5.52 -1.37
CA GLU A 118 -0.78 6.02 -0.60
C GLU A 118 -2.06 5.20 -0.85
N LYS A 119 -2.31 4.80 -2.10
CA LYS A 119 -3.46 3.95 -2.45
C LYS A 119 -3.38 2.56 -1.82
N PHE A 120 -2.18 2.01 -1.65
CA PHE A 120 -1.97 0.64 -1.19
C PHE A 120 -1.45 0.51 0.25
N LYS A 121 -1.33 1.60 1.01
CA LYS A 121 -0.77 1.60 2.37
C LYS A 121 -1.51 0.70 3.38
N ASN A 122 -2.78 0.41 3.14
CA ASN A 122 -3.60 -0.46 3.98
C ASN A 122 -3.46 -1.96 3.62
N ASP A 123 -2.81 -2.29 2.51
CA ASP A 123 -2.58 -3.68 2.09
C ASP A 123 -1.18 -4.13 2.51
N SER A 124 -1.11 -5.01 3.51
CA SER A 124 0.14 -5.56 4.05
C SER A 124 0.98 -6.32 3.00
N GLN A 125 0.40 -6.72 1.86
CA GLN A 125 1.15 -7.39 0.79
C GLN A 125 1.87 -6.40 -0.13
N MET A 126 1.54 -5.12 -0.08
CA MET A 126 2.07 -4.06 -0.95
C MET A 126 3.23 -3.28 -0.30
N CYS A 127 3.76 -3.75 0.84
CA CYS A 127 4.87 -3.12 1.56
C CYS A 127 6.14 -2.97 0.71
N LEU A 128 6.34 -3.80 -0.34
CA LEU A 128 7.55 -3.69 -1.17
C LEU A 128 7.62 -2.33 -1.88
N LEU A 129 6.49 -1.74 -2.26
CA LEU A 129 6.45 -0.42 -2.88
C LEU A 129 7.01 0.67 -1.94
N PHE A 130 6.72 0.59 -0.64
CA PHE A 130 7.32 1.47 0.36
C PHE A 130 8.85 1.30 0.43
N PHE A 131 9.33 0.06 0.43
CA PHE A 131 10.77 -0.22 0.45
C PHE A 131 11.48 0.28 -0.82
N ILE A 132 10.83 0.19 -1.99
CA ILE A 132 11.35 0.75 -3.24
C ILE A 132 11.50 2.27 -3.12
N ILE A 133 10.46 2.98 -2.66
CA ILE A 133 10.51 4.43 -2.48
C ILE A 133 11.59 4.81 -1.45
N LYS A 134 11.68 4.08 -0.32
CA LYS A 134 12.71 4.30 0.69
C LYS A 134 14.13 4.11 0.13
N ASN A 135 14.37 3.00 -0.58
CA ASN A 135 15.67 2.73 -1.20
C ASN A 135 16.08 3.80 -2.23
N LEU A 136 15.11 4.34 -2.97
CA LEU A 136 15.37 5.42 -3.92
C LEU A 136 15.64 6.76 -3.22
N LYS A 137 14.96 7.05 -2.10
CA LYS A 137 15.26 8.22 -1.26
C LYS A 137 16.66 8.15 -0.64
N ASP A 138 17.09 6.96 -0.20
CA ASP A 138 18.45 6.72 0.31
C ASP A 138 19.53 6.95 -0.76
N LYS A 139 19.16 6.89 -2.05
CA LYS A 139 20.02 7.23 -3.20
C LYS A 139 19.96 8.71 -3.60
N GLU A 140 19.48 9.59 -2.72
CA GLU A 140 19.31 11.03 -2.94
C GLU A 140 18.36 11.40 -4.08
N ILE A 141 17.45 10.50 -4.47
CA ILE A 141 16.44 10.79 -5.48
C ILE A 141 15.29 11.56 -4.80
N GLU A 142 15.14 12.83 -5.17
CA GLU A 142 14.07 13.69 -4.66
C GLU A 142 12.71 13.24 -5.22
N PHE A 143 11.73 13.06 -4.33
CA PHE A 143 10.35 12.69 -4.67
C PHE A 143 9.42 13.89 -4.44
N PRO A 144 8.37 14.05 -5.28
CA PRO A 144 7.38 15.10 -5.06
C PRO A 144 6.70 14.89 -3.71
N ALA A 145 6.64 15.94 -2.88
CA ALA A 145 5.91 15.91 -1.63
C ALA A 145 4.42 15.68 -1.91
N LEU A 146 3.84 14.64 -1.32
CA LEU A 146 2.40 14.47 -1.25
C LEU A 146 1.82 15.63 -0.45
N GLY A 147 1.25 16.59 -1.15
CA GLY A 147 0.38 17.63 -0.58
C GLY A 147 0.86 18.25 0.73
N SER A 148 1.84 19.16 0.68
CA SER A 148 1.87 20.25 1.66
C SER A 148 2.56 21.49 1.10
N LYS A 149 1.82 22.59 1.16
CA LYS A 149 2.31 23.96 1.16
C LYS A 149 3.10 24.29 2.43
N GLU A 150 3.57 23.31 3.19
CA GLU A 150 4.02 23.50 4.57
C GLU A 150 5.20 22.56 4.89
N MET A 151 6.28 22.64 4.12
CA MET A 151 7.62 22.34 4.65
C MET A 151 8.74 22.99 3.82
N GLU A 152 8.57 24.26 3.43
CA GLU A 152 9.64 25.08 2.83
C GLU A 152 9.57 26.52 3.41
N ALA A 153 9.34 26.62 4.73
CA ALA A 153 9.34 27.90 5.45
C ALA A 153 10.26 27.93 6.68
N ALA A 154 11.04 26.87 6.93
CA ALA A 154 11.91 26.77 8.11
C ALA A 154 13.42 26.67 7.80
N LYS A 155 13.84 26.90 6.54
CA LYS A 155 15.25 26.91 6.14
C LYS A 155 15.63 28.06 5.20
N ALA A 156 15.16 29.27 5.47
CA ALA A 156 15.72 30.47 4.84
C ALA A 156 15.55 31.71 5.73
N GLY A 157 16.28 31.71 6.85
CA GLY A 157 16.33 32.84 7.79
C GLY A 157 17.76 33.28 8.07
N PHE A 158 18.52 33.72 7.06
CA PHE A 158 19.66 34.65 7.26
C PHE A 158 20.16 35.27 5.94
N GLY A 159 20.06 36.61 5.81
CA GLY A 159 20.93 37.43 4.94
C GLY A 159 20.31 38.02 3.65
N SER A 160 19.99 39.32 3.67
CA SER A 160 19.63 40.20 2.53
C SER A 160 20.87 40.93 1.96
N PRO A 161 20.83 41.87 0.97
CA PRO A 161 19.76 42.27 0.02
C PRO A 161 20.24 42.49 -1.46
N ALA A 162 19.33 42.48 -2.46
CA ALA A 162 19.25 43.51 -3.55
C ALA A 162 18.30 43.15 -4.75
N LYS A 163 17.21 43.93 -4.85
CA LYS A 163 16.66 44.62 -6.04
C LYS A 163 16.17 43.82 -7.28
N GLU A 164 14.84 43.64 -7.36
CA GLU A 164 14.08 43.58 -8.63
C GLU A 164 12.96 44.65 -8.65
N PRO A 165 12.56 45.16 -9.84
CA PRO A 165 11.24 45.75 -10.06
C PRO A 165 10.30 44.81 -10.83
N SER A 166 9.16 44.50 -10.18
CA SER A 166 7.78 44.42 -10.70
C SER A 166 7.42 43.73 -12.04
N LYS A 167 6.58 42.69 -11.95
CA LYS A 167 5.23 42.62 -12.58
C LYS A 167 4.41 41.40 -12.12
N GLY A 168 3.49 41.64 -11.19
CA GLY A 168 2.29 40.83 -11.00
C GLY A 168 1.11 41.45 -11.77
N VAL A 169 0.00 40.71 -11.85
CA VAL A 169 -1.28 41.05 -12.50
C VAL A 169 -1.42 40.61 -13.96
N VAL A 170 -1.46 39.29 -14.21
CA VAL A 170 -2.33 38.66 -15.24
C VAL A 170 -2.59 37.21 -14.80
N ARG A 171 -3.61 36.97 -13.97
CA ARG A 171 -4.14 35.59 -13.79
C ARG A 171 -5.58 35.50 -13.31
N SER A 172 -6.13 36.57 -12.72
CA SER A 172 -7.48 36.56 -12.16
C SER A 172 -8.61 36.80 -13.19
N LYS A 173 -8.34 36.86 -14.50
CA LYS A 173 -9.36 37.21 -15.51
C LYS A 173 -9.81 36.03 -16.38
N GLU A 174 -8.93 35.05 -16.59
CA GLU A 174 -9.27 33.84 -17.35
C GLU A 174 -10.13 32.86 -16.53
N GLU A 175 -10.00 32.87 -15.20
CA GLU A 175 -10.78 31.99 -14.31
C GLU A 175 -12.25 32.43 -14.21
N ASP A 176 -12.52 33.73 -14.23
CA ASP A 176 -13.89 34.28 -14.23
C ASP A 176 -14.62 34.04 -15.56
N ASP A 177 -13.91 34.14 -16.68
CA ASP A 177 -14.50 33.89 -18.01
C ASP A 177 -14.81 32.39 -18.23
N LEU A 178 -14.04 31.49 -17.59
CA LEU A 178 -14.31 30.05 -17.63
C LEU A 178 -15.56 29.66 -16.81
N ALA A 179 -15.72 30.24 -15.62
CA ALA A 179 -16.87 29.97 -14.75
C ALA A 179 -18.20 30.38 -15.41
N LYS A 180 -18.19 31.50 -16.15
CA LYS A 180 -19.37 32.02 -16.84
C LYS A 180 -19.82 31.15 -18.02
N ALA A 181 -18.89 30.49 -18.70
CA ALA A 181 -19.19 29.61 -19.84
C ALA A 181 -19.89 28.31 -19.40
N ILE A 182 -19.49 27.75 -18.25
CA ILE A 182 -20.10 26.53 -17.69
C ILE A 182 -21.55 26.81 -17.24
N GLU A 183 -21.79 27.97 -16.63
CA GLU A 183 -23.13 28.35 -16.15
C GLU A 183 -24.13 28.58 -17.31
N LEU A 184 -23.66 29.14 -18.43
CA LEU A 184 -24.48 29.31 -19.64
C LEU A 184 -24.82 27.97 -20.31
N SER A 185 -23.92 26.99 -20.24
CA SER A 185 -24.14 25.64 -20.80
C SER A 185 -25.13 24.81 -19.98
N ILE A 186 -25.14 24.96 -18.65
CA ILE A 186 -26.10 24.27 -17.77
C ILE A 186 -27.52 24.85 -17.90
N LYS A 187 -27.65 26.11 -18.33
CA LYS A 187 -28.95 26.79 -18.46
C LYS A 187 -29.72 26.45 -19.74
N GLU A 188 -29.06 25.84 -20.74
CA GLU A 188 -29.67 25.52 -22.05
C GLU A 188 -30.33 24.13 -22.10
N GLN A 189 -30.15 23.27 -21.08
CA GLN A 189 -30.59 21.87 -21.11
C GLN A 189 -31.96 21.59 -20.45
N LYS A 190 -32.81 22.61 -20.24
CA LYS A 190 -34.19 22.45 -19.68
C LYS A 190 -35.27 23.07 -20.56
N GLN A 191 -35.70 22.36 -21.60
CA GLN A 191 -36.90 22.69 -22.39
C GLN A 191 -37.57 21.45 -23.07
N TYR A 192 -38.23 20.58 -22.26
CA TYR A 192 -39.43 19.68 -22.45
C TYR A 192 -39.69 18.80 -23.71
N PRO A 193 -40.65 17.79 -23.72
CA PRO A 193 -41.58 17.28 -22.68
C PRO A 193 -41.65 15.74 -22.44
N SER A 194 -42.32 15.35 -21.34
CA SER A 194 -42.64 13.98 -20.85
C SER A 194 -43.70 13.20 -21.65
N LEU A 195 -43.69 11.84 -21.53
CA LEU A 195 -44.89 10.98 -21.40
C LEU A 195 -44.62 9.67 -20.61
N SER A 196 -45.43 9.45 -19.55
CA SER A 196 -46.03 8.21 -18.98
C SER A 196 -45.43 6.81 -19.26
N GLY A 197 -45.44 5.81 -18.37
CA GLY A 197 -46.04 5.66 -17.04
C GLY A 197 -46.15 4.18 -16.61
N VAL A 198 -46.44 3.98 -15.31
CA VAL A 198 -47.12 2.85 -14.64
C VAL A 198 -46.39 1.51 -14.46
N GLY A 199 -46.39 1.02 -13.21
CA GLY A 199 -46.63 -0.39 -12.90
C GLY A 199 -45.72 -1.00 -11.85
N GLY A 200 -46.09 -0.87 -10.57
CA GLY A 200 -45.49 -1.66 -9.50
C GLY A 200 -45.89 -3.13 -9.57
N SER A 201 -45.09 -3.99 -8.95
CA SER A 201 -45.57 -5.23 -8.33
C SER A 201 -44.57 -5.68 -7.28
N SER A 202 -45.02 -5.55 -6.04
CA SER A 202 -44.57 -6.33 -4.90
C SER A 202 -44.90 -7.80 -5.16
N SER A 203 -43.92 -8.68 -5.01
CA SER A 203 -44.17 -10.12 -4.91
C SER A 203 -43.48 -10.63 -3.64
N THR A 204 -44.27 -10.66 -2.58
CA THR A 204 -44.13 -11.58 -1.47
C THR A 204 -44.14 -13.01 -1.99
N THR A 205 -43.06 -13.76 -1.74
CA THR A 205 -43.16 -15.23 -1.66
C THR A 205 -42.43 -15.71 -0.42
N SER A 206 -43.14 -16.57 0.28
CA SER A 206 -42.93 -17.08 1.61
C SER A 206 -42.05 -18.32 1.63
N SER A 207 -41.14 -18.36 2.62
CA SER A 207 -40.79 -19.53 3.44
C SER A 207 -40.42 -20.85 2.74
N VAL A 208 -39.11 -21.07 2.59
CA VAL A 208 -38.45 -22.32 3.02
C VAL A 208 -37.19 -21.88 3.75
N GLY A 209 -37.20 -21.95 5.07
CA GLY A 209 -36.11 -21.46 5.89
C GLY A 209 -34.86 -22.35 5.73
N PRO A 210 -33.73 -21.82 5.22
CA PRO A 210 -32.46 -22.29 5.74
C PRO A 210 -32.40 -21.77 7.18
N SER A 211 -31.89 -22.58 8.09
CA SER A 211 -31.51 -22.12 9.42
C SER A 211 -30.54 -20.94 9.27
N LEU A 212 -31.06 -19.71 9.27
CA LEU A 212 -30.28 -18.50 9.08
C LEU A 212 -29.26 -18.43 10.21
N ARG A 213 -27.98 -18.52 9.84
CA ARG A 213 -26.88 -18.53 10.80
C ARG A 213 -26.84 -17.14 11.43
N LYS A 214 -27.10 -17.09 12.73
CA LYS A 214 -26.91 -15.87 13.52
C LYS A 214 -25.46 -15.81 13.98
N VAL A 215 -24.85 -14.65 13.82
CA VAL A 215 -23.48 -14.37 14.26
C VAL A 215 -23.50 -13.10 15.09
N ARG A 216 -22.54 -12.97 16.00
CA ARG A 216 -22.37 -11.79 16.85
C ARG A 216 -21.19 -10.97 16.35
N ALA A 217 -21.35 -9.66 16.22
CA ALA A 217 -20.26 -8.75 15.95
C ALA A 217 -19.22 -8.76 17.08
N LEU A 218 -17.95 -8.92 16.73
CA LEU A 218 -16.82 -8.83 17.66
C LEU A 218 -16.31 -7.39 17.81
N TYR A 219 -16.45 -6.58 16.75
CA TYR A 219 -15.97 -5.20 16.68
C TYR A 219 -17.02 -4.30 16.03
N ASP A 220 -16.90 -2.99 16.24
CA ASP A 220 -17.68 -1.99 15.51
C ASP A 220 -17.23 -1.96 14.05
N PHE A 221 -18.18 -1.84 13.13
CA PHE A 221 -17.91 -1.73 11.70
C PHE A 221 -18.84 -0.68 11.09
N GLU A 222 -18.25 0.31 10.43
CA GLU A 222 -18.96 1.40 9.78
C GLU A 222 -18.82 1.25 8.26
N ALA A 223 -19.96 1.21 7.56
CA ALA A 223 -20.02 1.11 6.11
C ALA A 223 -19.35 2.34 5.47
N ALA A 224 -18.34 2.08 4.65
CA ALA A 224 -17.68 3.07 3.82
C ALA A 224 -18.37 3.21 2.44
N GLU A 225 -19.04 2.15 1.98
CA GLU A 225 -19.77 2.10 0.71
C GLU A 225 -21.27 1.79 0.91
N ASP A 226 -22.12 2.17 -0.04
CA ASP A 226 -23.58 2.02 0.04
C ASP A 226 -24.05 0.55 0.11
N ASN A 227 -23.20 -0.39 -0.27
CA ASN A 227 -23.45 -1.84 -0.23
C ASN A 227 -22.92 -2.53 1.04
N GLU A 228 -22.33 -1.78 1.97
CA GLU A 228 -21.78 -2.30 3.23
C GLU A 228 -22.75 -2.10 4.39
N LEU A 229 -22.62 -2.95 5.42
CA LEU A 229 -23.51 -2.94 6.57
C LEU A 229 -22.85 -2.33 7.80
N THR A 230 -23.37 -1.22 8.32
CA THR A 230 -22.91 -0.67 9.61
C THR A 230 -23.54 -1.41 10.79
N PHE A 231 -22.71 -1.89 11.71
CA PHE A 231 -23.13 -2.56 12.96
C PHE A 231 -22.14 -2.31 14.10
N ARG A 232 -22.60 -2.51 15.33
CA ARG A 232 -21.76 -2.32 16.53
C ARG A 232 -21.32 -3.66 17.14
N ALA A 233 -20.19 -3.66 17.84
CA ALA A 233 -19.70 -4.79 18.61
C ALA A 233 -20.81 -5.31 19.56
N GLY A 234 -21.02 -6.62 19.54
CA GLY A 234 -22.06 -7.30 20.31
C GLY A 234 -23.43 -7.41 19.61
N GLU A 235 -23.65 -6.71 18.50
CA GLU A 235 -24.88 -6.81 17.71
C GLU A 235 -25.03 -8.20 17.06
N ILE A 236 -26.26 -8.68 16.90
CA ILE A 236 -26.54 -9.99 16.28
C ILE A 236 -26.91 -9.77 14.83
N LEU A 237 -26.08 -10.28 13.93
CA LEU A 237 -26.29 -10.26 12.50
C LEU A 237 -26.88 -11.58 12.04
N THR A 238 -27.77 -11.51 11.06
CA THR A 238 -28.31 -12.68 10.38
C THR A 238 -27.57 -12.84 9.05
N VAL A 239 -26.77 -13.92 8.91
CA VAL A 239 -26.02 -14.18 7.68
C VAL A 239 -26.96 -14.72 6.61
N LEU A 240 -26.99 -14.06 5.46
CA LEU A 240 -27.76 -14.40 4.27
C LEU A 240 -26.91 -15.13 3.22
N ASP A 241 -25.63 -14.79 3.11
CA ASP A 241 -24.68 -15.41 2.16
C ASP A 241 -23.26 -15.42 2.73
N ASP A 242 -22.65 -16.60 2.85
CA ASP A 242 -21.25 -16.84 3.25
C ASP A 242 -20.40 -17.46 2.13
N SER A 243 -20.80 -17.31 0.86
CA SER A 243 -20.08 -17.87 -0.30
C SER A 243 -18.65 -17.35 -0.45
N ASP A 244 -18.39 -16.12 -0.02
CA ASP A 244 -17.06 -15.50 -0.02
C ASP A 244 -16.36 -15.69 1.33
N ALA A 245 -15.07 -16.03 1.31
CA ALA A 245 -14.31 -16.33 2.53
C ALA A 245 -14.07 -15.09 3.42
N ASN A 246 -14.00 -13.90 2.80
CA ASN A 246 -13.60 -12.66 3.45
C ASN A 246 -14.76 -11.71 3.71
N TRP A 247 -15.83 -11.77 2.91
CA TRP A 247 -16.96 -10.85 2.94
C TRP A 247 -18.27 -11.62 2.94
N TRP A 248 -19.07 -11.44 3.97
CA TRP A 248 -20.37 -12.08 4.09
C TRP A 248 -21.48 -11.06 3.91
N LYS A 249 -22.61 -11.52 3.38
CA LYS A 249 -23.81 -10.71 3.29
C LYS A 249 -24.72 -11.05 4.46
N GLY A 250 -25.23 -10.03 5.13
CA GLY A 250 -26.25 -10.25 6.14
C GLY A 250 -27.11 -9.04 6.40
N GLU A 251 -27.99 -9.20 7.39
CA GLU A 251 -29.04 -8.27 7.74
C GLU A 251 -29.03 -8.00 9.25
N THR A 252 -29.19 -6.72 9.60
CA THR A 252 -29.37 -6.16 10.95
C THR A 252 -30.66 -5.35 11.00
N GLU A 253 -30.96 -4.74 12.15
CA GLU A 253 -32.07 -3.79 12.27
C GLU A 253 -31.86 -2.52 11.43
N SER A 254 -30.61 -2.19 11.10
CA SER A 254 -30.22 -1.01 10.31
C SER A 254 -30.32 -1.21 8.80
N GLY A 255 -30.31 -2.46 8.31
CA GLY A 255 -30.44 -2.75 6.88
C GLY A 255 -29.77 -4.05 6.46
N LEU A 256 -29.48 -4.16 5.17
CA LEU A 256 -28.80 -5.30 4.55
C LEU A 256 -27.55 -4.81 3.82
N GLY A 257 -26.44 -5.52 3.98
CA GLY A 257 -25.18 -5.16 3.36
C GLY A 257 -24.09 -6.22 3.52
N LEU A 258 -22.92 -5.92 3.00
CA LEU A 258 -21.72 -6.74 3.11
C LEU A 258 -20.90 -6.36 4.35
N PHE A 259 -20.28 -7.35 4.98
CA PHE A 259 -19.37 -7.14 6.09
C PHE A 259 -18.26 -8.19 6.14
N PRO A 260 -17.10 -7.88 6.74
CA PRO A 260 -15.99 -8.82 6.82
C PRO A 260 -16.28 -10.00 7.78
N SER A 261 -16.00 -11.22 7.34
CA SER A 261 -16.24 -12.45 8.12
C SER A 261 -15.44 -12.50 9.43
N ASN A 262 -14.26 -11.86 9.47
CA ASN A 262 -13.41 -11.77 10.66
C ASN A 262 -13.96 -10.88 11.79
N PHE A 263 -15.01 -10.09 11.50
CA PHE A 263 -15.60 -9.16 12.47
C PHE A 263 -16.80 -9.78 13.20
N VAL A 264 -17.10 -11.07 12.94
CA VAL A 264 -18.23 -11.77 13.52
C VAL A 264 -17.85 -13.15 14.05
N THR A 265 -18.58 -13.63 15.06
CA THR A 265 -18.44 -14.99 15.62
C THR A 265 -19.77 -15.75 15.60
N ALA A 266 -19.72 -17.06 15.39
CA ALA A 266 -20.90 -17.92 15.51
C ALA A 266 -21.32 -18.16 16.98
N ASP A 267 -20.47 -17.77 17.95
CA ASP A 267 -20.73 -17.94 19.37
C ASP A 267 -21.62 -16.81 19.92
N LEU A 268 -22.93 -17.04 19.93
CA LEU A 268 -23.96 -16.11 20.44
C LEU A 268 -23.92 -15.90 21.96
N THR A 269 -22.97 -16.51 22.67
CA THR A 269 -22.72 -16.34 24.10
C THR A 269 -21.43 -15.56 24.38
N ALA A 270 -20.66 -15.17 23.36
CA ALA A 270 -19.46 -14.36 23.54
C ALA A 270 -19.84 -12.93 23.96
N GLU A 271 -19.46 -12.50 25.15
CA GLU A 271 -19.44 -11.07 25.51
C GLU A 271 -18.50 -10.32 24.54
N PRO A 272 -18.73 -9.03 24.21
CA PRO A 272 -17.85 -8.28 23.31
C PRO A 272 -16.44 -8.20 23.91
N GLU A 273 -15.59 -9.14 23.48
CA GLU A 273 -14.21 -9.23 23.89
C GLU A 273 -13.42 -8.22 23.05
N SER A 274 -13.29 -7.00 23.57
CA SER A 274 -12.17 -6.15 23.20
C SER A 274 -10.90 -6.95 23.47
N ALA A 275 -10.31 -7.42 22.37
CA ALA A 275 -9.03 -8.11 22.23
C ALA A 275 -8.31 -8.40 23.56
N LYS A 276 -8.52 -9.60 24.11
CA LYS A 276 -7.51 -10.19 24.99
C LYS A 276 -6.45 -10.87 24.13
N ALA A 277 -5.39 -10.11 23.85
CA ALA A 277 -4.12 -10.60 24.35
C ALA A 277 -4.28 -10.82 25.87
N MET A 278 -4.24 -12.08 26.29
CA MET A 278 -4.01 -12.59 27.67
C MET A 278 -4.54 -11.76 28.86
N THR A 279 -5.65 -12.24 29.42
CA THR A 279 -6.14 -12.15 30.82
C THR A 279 -5.37 -11.31 31.86
N CYS A 280 -6.08 -10.32 32.44
CA CYS A 280 -6.45 -10.21 33.88
C CYS A 280 -7.54 -9.11 34.00
N ARG A 281 -8.84 -9.43 34.02
CA ARG A 281 -9.70 -9.82 35.16
C ARG A 281 -10.10 -8.64 36.08
N ILE A 282 -11.31 -8.09 35.81
CA ILE A 282 -12.38 -7.71 36.78
C ILE A 282 -12.04 -6.48 37.68
N GLN A 283 -12.84 -5.41 37.87
CA GLN A 283 -14.29 -5.26 38.09
C GLN A 283 -14.71 -3.77 38.04
N TYR A 284 -15.95 -3.51 37.58
CA TYR A 284 -16.95 -2.55 38.10
C TYR A 284 -16.71 -1.02 38.17
N SER A 285 -17.48 -0.32 37.32
CA SER A 285 -18.57 0.63 37.68
C SER A 285 -18.30 1.87 38.56
N ARG A 286 -18.45 3.03 37.90
CA ARG A 286 -19.50 4.05 38.13
C ARG A 286 -19.24 5.28 39.04
N ASP A 287 -19.54 6.43 38.41
CA ASP A 287 -19.99 7.77 38.87
C ASP A 287 -19.02 8.76 39.56
N GLU A 288 -18.77 9.86 38.82
CA GLU A 288 -18.78 11.29 39.19
C GLU A 288 -17.86 11.87 40.29
N PRO A 289 -17.56 13.19 40.22
CA PRO A 289 -16.31 13.78 40.69
C PRO A 289 -16.40 14.38 42.10
N GLU A 290 -15.39 14.16 42.95
CA GLU A 290 -15.12 15.05 44.09
C GLU A 290 -13.67 14.95 44.64
N GLU A 291 -13.09 16.13 44.84
CA GLU A 291 -11.93 16.63 45.60
C GLU A 291 -10.82 15.72 46.22
N VAL A 292 -9.56 16.03 45.83
CA VAL A 292 -8.24 16.13 46.55
C VAL A 292 -8.17 15.60 48.01
N PRO A 293 -7.17 14.79 48.49
CA PRO A 293 -5.71 15.06 48.37
C PRO A 293 -4.68 13.86 48.40
N THR A 294 -3.50 14.09 47.81
CA THR A 294 -2.14 13.52 48.08
C THR A 294 -1.96 12.04 48.49
N ALA A 295 -1.49 11.18 47.56
CA ALA A 295 -0.64 9.99 47.81
C ALA A 295 0.06 9.52 46.51
N GLU A 296 1.23 8.87 46.63
CA GLU A 296 2.25 8.55 45.59
C GLU A 296 1.76 7.73 44.38
N PRO A 297 2.38 7.88 43.17
CA PRO A 297 1.91 7.24 41.95
C PRO A 297 2.35 5.77 41.81
N ASP A 298 1.41 4.91 41.43
CA ASP A 298 1.54 3.53 40.94
C ASP A 298 2.41 3.47 39.65
N PRO A 299 3.36 2.52 39.50
CA PRO A 299 4.26 2.49 38.34
C PRO A 299 3.52 2.15 37.03
N GLU A 300 3.62 3.06 36.06
CA GLU A 300 3.18 2.84 34.67
C GLU A 300 3.89 1.62 34.03
N PRO A 301 3.23 0.87 33.12
CA PRO A 301 3.82 -0.28 32.47
C PRO A 301 5.04 0.10 31.62
N LEU A 302 6.17 -0.57 31.92
CA LEU A 302 7.49 -0.35 31.33
C LEU A 302 7.56 -0.85 29.87
N ALA A 303 7.14 0.00 28.93
CA ALA A 303 7.31 -0.22 27.49
C ALA A 303 8.37 0.74 26.92
N ILE A 304 9.11 0.29 25.90
CA ILE A 304 10.07 1.14 25.18
C ILE A 304 9.28 2.26 24.49
N ASN A 305 9.54 3.50 24.88
CA ASN A 305 8.89 4.70 24.36
C ASN A 305 9.96 5.67 23.84
N GLU A 306 9.98 5.86 22.53
CA GLU A 306 10.91 6.76 21.82
C GLU A 306 10.72 8.23 22.24
N GLU A 307 9.48 8.67 22.40
CA GLU A 307 9.14 10.06 22.72
C GLU A 307 9.71 10.49 24.08
N ARG A 308 9.77 9.58 25.05
CA ARG A 308 10.36 9.85 26.37
C ARG A 308 11.87 10.05 26.29
N MET A 309 12.56 9.29 25.45
CA MET A 309 14.00 9.46 25.22
C MET A 309 14.29 10.80 24.54
N ASP A 310 13.47 11.18 23.55
CA ASP A 310 13.59 12.46 22.86
C ASP A 310 13.29 13.66 23.77
N GLN A 311 12.29 13.54 24.64
CA GLN A 311 11.96 14.56 25.64
C GLN A 311 13.12 14.77 26.62
N VAL A 312 13.74 13.69 27.14
CA VAL A 312 14.94 13.80 27.99
C VAL A 312 16.09 14.46 27.24
N LEU A 313 16.37 14.04 26.00
CA LEU A 313 17.43 14.62 25.18
C LEU A 313 17.20 16.12 24.93
N HIS A 314 15.98 16.51 24.59
CA HIS A 314 15.61 17.90 24.38
C HIS A 314 15.78 18.73 25.67
N MET A 315 15.31 18.21 26.81
CA MET A 315 15.48 18.86 28.10
C MET A 315 16.97 19.02 28.44
N LEU A 316 17.78 17.97 28.31
CA LEU A 316 19.23 18.03 28.56
C LEU A 316 19.96 19.01 27.64
N GLN A 317 19.58 19.09 26.37
CA GLN A 317 20.17 20.05 25.41
C GLN A 317 19.80 21.50 25.69
N SER A 318 18.68 21.73 26.37
CA SER A 318 18.19 23.07 26.73
C SER A 318 18.77 23.62 28.03
N LEU A 319 19.44 22.79 28.84
CA LEU A 319 20.05 23.20 30.10
C LEU A 319 21.38 23.95 29.88
N ASP A 320 21.56 25.07 30.58
CA ASP A 320 22.82 25.81 30.60
C ASP A 320 23.79 25.13 31.59
N PRO A 321 24.99 24.69 31.17
CA PRO A 321 25.96 24.03 32.05
C PRO A 321 26.47 24.87 33.24
N LYS A 322 26.16 26.17 33.28
CA LYS A 322 26.55 27.09 34.37
C LYS A 322 25.45 27.36 35.38
N ASP A 323 24.32 26.67 35.24
CA ASP A 323 23.13 26.87 36.04
C ASP A 323 23.11 25.91 37.24
N ASP A 324 23.29 26.44 38.46
CA ASP A 324 23.26 25.68 39.72
C ASP A 324 21.82 25.41 40.22
N ARG A 325 20.81 25.47 39.34
CA ARG A 325 19.43 25.15 39.69
C ARG A 325 19.29 23.64 39.95
N PRO A 326 18.59 23.22 41.01
CA PRO A 326 18.35 21.80 41.26
C PRO A 326 17.58 21.20 40.07
N GLU A 327 17.99 20.02 39.64
CA GLU A 327 17.35 19.27 38.55
C GLU A 327 15.84 19.19 38.79
N SER A 328 15.06 19.51 37.77
CA SER A 328 13.60 19.47 37.88
C SER A 328 13.15 18.05 38.22
N ALA A 329 12.17 17.90 39.11
CA ALA A 329 11.61 16.59 39.47
C ALA A 329 11.06 15.81 38.26
N GLU A 330 10.70 16.52 37.19
CA GLU A 330 10.30 15.95 35.90
C GLU A 330 11.46 15.28 35.15
N LEU A 331 12.63 15.93 35.10
CA LEU A 331 13.84 15.38 34.48
C LEU A 331 14.28 14.08 35.19
N LEU A 332 14.27 14.06 36.52
CA LEU A 332 14.64 12.87 37.30
C LEU A 332 13.70 11.68 37.04
N ARG A 333 12.39 11.92 36.91
CA ARG A 333 11.41 10.87 36.60
C ARG A 333 11.57 10.33 35.18
N LEU A 334 11.80 11.22 34.21
CA LEU A 334 12.02 10.83 32.83
C LEU A 334 13.36 10.09 32.66
N GLU A 335 14.40 10.53 33.36
CA GLU A 335 15.69 9.83 33.41
C GLU A 335 15.55 8.43 34.01
N GLU A 336 14.84 8.28 35.12
CA GLU A 336 14.56 6.96 35.71
C GLU A 336 13.78 6.06 34.75
N SER A 337 12.79 6.61 34.04
CA SER A 337 12.06 5.88 32.99
C SER A 337 12.97 5.44 31.84
N CYS A 338 13.90 6.29 31.39
CA CYS A 338 14.89 5.95 30.37
C CYS A 338 15.84 4.83 30.83
N HIS A 339 16.29 4.87 32.09
CA HIS A 339 17.12 3.81 32.67
C HIS A 339 16.38 2.46 32.73
N GLN A 340 15.09 2.47 33.05
CA GLN A 340 14.27 1.25 33.10
C GLN A 340 14.02 0.64 31.70
N MET A 341 14.06 1.46 30.64
CA MET A 341 13.95 0.97 29.25
C MET A 341 15.24 0.34 28.74
N GLY A 342 16.41 0.69 29.28
CA GLY A 342 17.72 0.15 28.86
C GLY A 342 17.76 -1.38 28.74
N PRO A 343 17.44 -2.15 29.80
CA PRO A 343 17.42 -3.61 29.74
C PRO A 343 16.45 -4.20 28.72
N LEU A 344 15.32 -3.52 28.45
CA LEU A 344 14.36 -3.96 27.43
C LEU A 344 14.91 -3.75 26.02
N ILE A 345 15.62 -2.65 25.80
CA ILE A 345 16.31 -2.37 24.55
C ILE A 345 17.41 -3.40 24.31
N ASP A 346 18.24 -3.68 25.32
CA ASP A 346 19.30 -4.70 25.25
C ASP A 346 18.72 -6.08 24.90
N GLN A 347 17.61 -6.47 25.54
CA GLN A 347 16.92 -7.72 25.24
C GLN A 347 16.41 -7.77 23.80
N LYS A 348 15.87 -6.65 23.29
CA LYS A 348 15.37 -6.56 21.91
C LYS A 348 16.50 -6.60 20.89
N LEU A 349 17.64 -5.97 21.19
CA LEU A 349 18.83 -6.04 20.36
C LEU A 349 19.37 -7.47 20.30
N GLU A 350 19.46 -8.17 21.44
CA GLU A 350 19.88 -9.58 21.46
C GLU A 350 18.93 -10.49 20.64
N GLU A 351 17.62 -10.23 20.70
CA GLU A 351 16.63 -10.95 19.89
C GLU A 351 16.84 -10.73 18.38
N ILE A 352 17.14 -9.48 17.99
CA ILE A 352 17.44 -9.10 16.60
C ILE A 352 18.74 -9.76 16.13
N ASP A 353 19.79 -9.72 16.95
CA ASP A 353 21.09 -10.32 16.63
C ASP A 353 20.98 -11.83 16.44
N ARG A 354 20.20 -12.51 17.31
CA ARG A 354 19.91 -13.94 17.16
C ARG A 354 19.23 -14.23 15.82
N LYS A 355 18.16 -13.48 15.50
CA LYS A 355 17.43 -13.64 14.23
C LYS A 355 18.33 -13.36 13.02
N HIS A 356 19.19 -12.36 13.10
CA HIS A 356 20.13 -12.03 12.03
C HIS A 356 21.17 -13.15 11.83
N SER A 357 21.69 -13.73 12.92
CA SER A 357 22.59 -14.88 12.86
C SER A 357 21.91 -16.09 12.20
N GLU A 358 20.68 -16.42 12.61
CA GLU A 358 19.88 -17.52 12.02
C GLU A 358 19.63 -17.32 10.51
N LEU A 359 19.26 -16.09 10.10
CA LEU A 359 19.07 -15.74 8.69
C LEU A 359 20.36 -15.86 7.88
N SER A 360 21.48 -15.38 8.43
CA SER A 360 22.80 -15.46 7.80
C SER A 360 23.25 -16.92 7.62
N GLU A 361 23.02 -17.77 8.62
CA GLU A 361 23.30 -19.20 8.56
C GLU A 361 22.45 -19.88 7.47
N MET A 362 21.13 -19.62 7.44
CA MET A 362 20.25 -20.15 6.40
C MET A 362 20.67 -19.69 5.00
N ASN A 363 21.11 -18.44 4.84
CA ASN A 363 21.58 -17.91 3.57
C ASN A 363 22.88 -18.61 3.11
N THR A 364 23.80 -18.88 4.04
CA THR A 364 25.02 -19.64 3.78
C THR A 364 24.68 -21.07 3.35
N ASN A 365 23.81 -21.75 4.11
CA ASN A 365 23.34 -23.11 3.80
C ASN A 365 22.66 -23.20 2.42
N LEU A 366 21.87 -22.19 2.06
CA LEU A 366 21.23 -22.10 0.74
C LEU A 366 22.29 -21.93 -0.37
N GLY A 367 23.28 -21.06 -0.16
CA GLY A 367 24.39 -20.88 -1.09
C GLY A 367 25.19 -22.17 -1.31
N ASP A 368 25.44 -22.92 -0.24
CA ASP A 368 26.13 -24.21 -0.29
C ASP A 368 25.29 -25.27 -1.02
N ALA A 369 23.98 -25.33 -0.76
CA ALA A 369 23.06 -26.23 -1.44
C ALA A 369 22.99 -25.93 -2.95
N ILE A 370 22.91 -24.65 -3.33
CA ILE A 370 22.94 -24.24 -4.75
C ILE A 370 24.28 -24.60 -5.39
N SER A 371 25.39 -24.38 -4.69
CA SER A 371 26.73 -24.73 -5.18
C SER A 371 26.89 -26.24 -5.36
N LEU A 372 26.37 -27.04 -4.43
CA LEU A 372 26.33 -28.50 -4.51
C LEU A 372 25.45 -28.97 -5.66
N TYR A 373 24.26 -28.40 -5.83
CA TYR A 373 23.39 -28.68 -6.98
C TYR A 373 24.10 -28.38 -8.29
N ASN A 374 24.69 -27.19 -8.43
CA ASN A 374 25.41 -26.80 -9.64
C ASN A 374 26.61 -27.71 -9.93
N ARG A 375 27.28 -28.20 -8.88
CA ARG A 375 28.37 -29.18 -9.01
C ARG A 375 27.83 -30.51 -9.51
N LEU A 376 26.80 -31.06 -8.87
CA LEU A 376 26.18 -32.33 -9.26
C LEU A 376 25.64 -32.27 -10.70
N MET A 377 24.98 -31.17 -11.07
CA MET A 377 24.46 -30.97 -12.43
C MET A 377 25.57 -30.91 -13.48
N LYS A 378 26.75 -30.40 -13.13
CA LYS A 378 27.94 -30.38 -14.01
C LYS A 378 28.66 -31.73 -14.04
N GLU A 379 28.62 -32.48 -12.94
CA GLU A 379 29.32 -33.76 -12.78
C GLU A 379 28.50 -34.97 -13.22
N THR A 380 27.17 -34.88 -13.35
CA THR A 380 26.38 -35.98 -13.92
C THR A 380 26.85 -36.28 -15.34
N PRO A 381 27.52 -37.43 -15.58
CA PRO A 381 27.71 -37.90 -16.94
C PRO A 381 26.32 -38.23 -17.44
N PHE A 382 25.94 -37.73 -18.61
CA PHE A 382 24.84 -38.30 -19.37
C PHE A 382 25.02 -39.81 -19.33
N TYR A 383 24.09 -40.52 -18.67
CA TYR A 383 24.01 -41.96 -18.76
C TYR A 383 23.75 -42.26 -20.24
N SER A 384 24.81 -42.49 -21.00
CA SER A 384 24.75 -42.91 -22.38
C SER A 384 24.26 -44.36 -22.37
N PRO A 385 23.05 -44.66 -22.89
CA PRO A 385 22.58 -46.04 -23.01
C PRO A 385 23.37 -46.84 -24.08
N TYR A 386 24.42 -46.24 -24.67
CA TYR A 386 25.19 -46.79 -25.77
C TYR A 386 26.68 -46.86 -25.43
N SER A 387 27.03 -47.48 -24.32
CA SER A 387 28.33 -48.19 -24.25
C SER A 387 28.15 -49.53 -24.97
N LYS A 388 28.28 -49.49 -26.31
CA LYS A 388 28.38 -50.70 -27.12
C LYS A 388 29.51 -51.55 -26.56
N VAL A 389 29.14 -52.71 -26.03
CA VAL A 389 30.01 -53.85 -25.79
C VAL A 389 30.69 -54.18 -27.12
N HIS A 390 31.93 -53.72 -27.32
CA HIS A 390 32.86 -54.34 -28.26
C HIS A 390 33.50 -55.51 -27.53
N THR A 391 32.93 -56.69 -27.73
CA THR A 391 33.63 -57.95 -27.49
C THR A 391 34.10 -58.46 -28.83
N GLU A 392 35.39 -58.28 -29.13
CA GLU A 392 36.09 -59.20 -30.04
C GLU A 392 36.25 -60.54 -29.32
N HIS A 393 35.73 -61.63 -29.90
CA HIS A 393 36.47 -62.85 -30.27
C HIS A 393 35.58 -64.08 -30.48
N GLN A 394 35.91 -64.83 -31.54
CA GLN A 394 35.66 -66.26 -31.82
C GLN A 394 34.19 -66.66 -32.10
N TYR A 395 33.85 -67.17 -33.29
CA TYR A 395 34.42 -68.34 -33.97
C TYR A 395 34.37 -68.26 -35.50
#